data_AF-A0A5A9F3G5-F1
#
_entry.id   AF-A0A5A9F3G5-F1
#
_cell.length_a   1.000
_cell.length_b   1.000
_cell.length_c   1.000
_cell.angle_alpha   90.00
_cell.angle_beta   90.00
_cell.angle_gamma   90.00
#
_symmetry.space_group_name_H-M   'P 1'
#
loop_
_entity.id
_entity.type
_entity.pdbx_description
1 polymer ?
#
loop_
_entity_poly.entity_id
_entity_poly.type
_entity_poly.pdbx_seq_one_letter_code
_entity_poly.pdbx_strand_id
1 'polypeptide(L)'
;MTERFTKAAARNIFYGGSLFFFATFIALTALSHNYIVNTSTDKKTLSDAVTRGKHVWEKNSCINCHTLLGEGAYFAPELGNVWLRYGGDKDHDGAVMALKGWMAAQPSGIEGRRQMPQFNLTDAEVEDLAAFLEWTSRINTQNWPPKLSG
;
A
#
# COMPACT_ATOMS: atom_id res chain seq x y z
N MET A 1 12.93 18.30 48.46
CA MET A 1 12.61 17.44 47.30
C MET A 1 12.70 16.00 47.77
N THR A 2 11.66 15.19 47.55
CA THR A 2 11.71 13.75 47.85
C THR A 2 12.90 13.14 47.10
N GLU A 3 13.77 12.39 47.78
CA GLU A 3 15.05 11.85 47.24
C GLU A 3 14.91 11.10 45.90
N ARG A 4 13.70 10.69 45.53
CA ARG A 4 13.37 9.93 44.32
C ARG A 4 13.16 10.79 43.06
N PHE A 5 12.93 12.10 43.18
CA PHE A 5 12.65 12.97 42.03
C PHE A 5 13.78 13.98 41.82
N THR A 6 14.90 13.50 41.24
CA THR A 6 16.07 14.33 40.90
C THR A 6 16.29 14.41 39.39
N LYS A 7 16.99 15.46 38.93
CA LYS A 7 17.39 15.60 37.51
C LYS A 7 18.22 14.39 37.03
N ALA A 8 19.08 13.85 37.88
CA ALA A 8 19.88 12.67 37.57
C ALA A 8 19.01 11.41 37.42
N ALA A 9 18.02 11.22 38.29
CA ALA A 9 17.06 10.13 38.17
C ALA A 9 16.27 10.23 36.86
N ALA A 10 15.75 11.42 36.52
CA ALA A 10 15.05 11.66 35.26
C ALA A 10 15.92 11.38 34.02
N ARG A 11 17.18 11.82 34.03
CA ARG A 11 18.15 11.53 32.96
C ARG A 11 18.40 10.03 32.78
N ASN A 12 18.56 9.30 33.89
CA ASN A 12 18.82 7.86 33.83
C ASN A 12 17.59 7.09 33.36
N ILE A 13 16.39 7.50 33.78
CA ILE A 13 15.12 6.97 33.26
C ILE A 13 15.02 7.21 31.75
N PHE A 14 15.34 8.41 31.28
CA PHE A 14 15.36 8.73 29.85
C PHE A 14 16.31 7.80 29.09
N TYR A 15 17.60 7.76 29.43
CA TYR A 15 18.55 6.93 28.67
C TYR A 15 18.27 5.43 28.80
N GLY A 16 17.96 4.95 30.00
CA GLY A 16 17.65 3.54 30.22
C GLY A 16 16.36 3.11 29.53
N GLY A 17 15.30 3.91 29.67
CA GLY A 17 14.01 3.67 29.01
C GLY A 17 14.12 3.74 27.49
N SER A 18 14.79 4.76 26.94
CA SER A 18 15.03 4.88 25.50
C SER A 18 15.81 3.68 24.96
N LEU A 19 16.89 3.25 25.62
CA LEU A 19 17.65 2.08 25.19
C LEU A 19 16.81 0.79 25.24
N PHE A 20 16.05 0.60 26.32
CA PHE A 20 15.18 -0.55 26.49
C PHE A 20 14.10 -0.63 25.40
N PHE A 21 13.36 0.47 25.19
CA PHE A 21 12.30 0.50 24.17
C PHE A 21 12.85 0.46 22.75
N PHE A 22 14.03 1.03 22.50
CA PHE A 22 14.70 0.92 21.20
C PHE A 22 15.11 -0.53 20.90
N ALA A 23 15.72 -1.23 21.86
CA ALA A 23 16.05 -2.65 21.70
C ALA A 23 14.79 -3.51 21.50
N THR A 24 13.72 -3.22 22.25
CA THR A 24 12.42 -3.89 22.11
C THR A 24 11.82 -3.66 20.72
N PHE A 25 11.87 -2.42 20.22
CA PHE A 25 11.38 -2.08 18.89
C PHE A 25 12.14 -2.82 17.78
N ILE A 26 13.46 -2.98 17.91
CA ILE A 26 14.27 -3.79 16.97
C ILE A 26 13.79 -5.26 16.99
N ALA A 27 13.59 -5.84 18.18
CA ALA A 27 13.11 -7.22 18.30
C ALA A 27 11.72 -7.40 17.68
N LEU A 28 10.79 -6.47 17.97
CA LEU A 28 9.46 -6.47 17.36
C LEU A 28 9.52 -6.30 15.84
N THR A 29 10.40 -5.43 15.34
CA THR A 29 10.60 -5.24 13.89
C THR A 29 11.05 -6.52 13.21
N ALA A 30 11.98 -7.27 13.81
CA ALA A 30 12.44 -8.55 13.26
C ALA A 30 11.31 -9.60 13.22
N LEU A 31 10.50 -9.67 14.29
CA LEU A 31 9.32 -10.54 14.35
C LEU A 31 8.27 -10.15 13.30
N SER A 32 7.97 -8.85 13.18
CA SER A 32 7.03 -8.32 12.18
C SER A 32 7.52 -8.59 10.76
N HIS A 33 8.81 -8.40 10.47
CA HIS A 33 9.38 -8.70 9.15
C HIS A 33 9.23 -10.19 8.81
N ASN A 34 9.51 -11.08 9.77
CA ASN A 34 9.32 -12.51 9.57
C ASN A 34 7.86 -12.87 9.28
N TYR A 35 6.91 -12.28 10.02
CA TYR A 35 5.48 -12.45 9.79
C TYR A 35 5.03 -11.95 8.41
N ILE A 36 5.53 -10.78 7.98
CA ILE A 36 5.23 -10.21 6.66
C ILE A 36 5.66 -11.17 5.54
N VAL A 37 6.92 -11.60 5.57
CA VAL A 37 7.52 -12.39 4.47
C VAL A 37 6.99 -13.83 4.42
N ASN A 38 6.56 -14.39 5.55
CA ASN A 38 6.18 -15.81 5.63
C ASN A 38 4.70 -16.07 5.88
N THR A 39 3.90 -15.07 6.25
CA THR A 39 2.50 -15.30 6.67
C THR A 39 1.51 -14.29 6.10
N SER A 40 1.71 -12.98 6.29
CA SER A 40 0.68 -12.00 5.90
C SER A 40 0.73 -11.56 4.45
N THR A 41 1.81 -11.88 3.72
CA THR A 41 1.90 -11.69 2.28
C THR A 41 2.23 -13.01 1.59
N ASP A 42 1.68 -13.23 0.40
CA ASP A 42 2.01 -14.41 -0.39
C ASP A 42 3.27 -14.15 -1.23
N LYS A 43 4.42 -14.49 -0.62
CA LYS A 43 5.72 -14.38 -1.28
C LYS A 43 5.82 -15.21 -2.56
N LYS A 44 5.08 -16.31 -2.69
CA LYS A 44 5.17 -17.19 -3.88
C LYS A 44 4.55 -16.54 -5.10
N THR A 45 3.56 -15.67 -4.90
CA THR A 45 2.88 -14.94 -5.98
C THR A 45 3.43 -13.52 -6.21
N LEU A 46 4.45 -13.11 -5.43
CA LEU A 46 5.22 -11.88 -5.67
C LEU A 46 6.14 -12.07 -6.89
N SER A 47 5.55 -12.06 -8.08
CA SER A 47 6.24 -12.28 -9.35
C SER A 47 7.02 -11.05 -9.83
N ASP A 48 7.82 -11.22 -10.88
CA ASP A 48 8.50 -10.09 -11.53
C ASP A 48 7.49 -9.06 -12.08
N ALA A 49 6.31 -9.50 -12.53
CA ALA A 49 5.26 -8.61 -12.99
C ALA A 49 4.72 -7.73 -11.85
N VAL A 50 4.49 -8.30 -10.67
CA VAL A 50 4.10 -7.54 -9.46
C VAL A 50 5.17 -6.51 -9.10
N THR A 51 6.45 -6.89 -9.18
CA THR A 51 7.58 -5.99 -8.88
C THR A 51 7.67 -4.84 -9.89
N ARG A 52 7.52 -5.12 -11.19
CA ARG A 52 7.48 -4.08 -12.23
C ARG A 52 6.24 -3.20 -12.09
N GLY A 53 5.08 -3.75 -11.74
CA GLY A 53 3.85 -3.01 -11.50
C GLY A 53 3.97 -2.04 -10.33
N LYS A 54 4.64 -2.46 -9.25
CA LYS A 54 5.01 -1.56 -8.15
C LYS A 54 5.90 -0.41 -8.65
N HIS A 55 6.84 -0.68 -9.55
CA HIS A 55 7.68 0.38 -10.13
C HIS A 55 6.88 1.35 -11.01
N VAL A 56 5.90 0.85 -11.78
CA VAL A 56 4.95 1.68 -12.53
C VAL A 56 4.16 2.58 -11.56
N TRP A 57 3.65 2.03 -10.45
CA TRP A 57 2.97 2.78 -9.39
C TRP A 57 3.82 3.92 -8.83
N GLU A 58 5.09 3.64 -8.50
CA GLU A 58 6.02 4.62 -7.94
C GLU A 58 6.42 5.70 -8.95
N LYS A 59 6.82 5.29 -10.16
CA LYS A 59 7.30 6.20 -11.22
C LYS A 59 6.24 7.23 -11.61
N ASN A 60 4.97 6.84 -11.58
CA ASN A 60 3.84 7.70 -11.94
C ASN A 60 3.21 8.38 -10.72
N SER A 61 3.77 8.23 -9.52
CA SER A 61 3.33 8.88 -8.29
C SER A 61 1.83 8.70 -8.00
N CYS A 62 1.28 7.52 -8.28
CA CYS A 62 -0.15 7.23 -8.09
C CYS A 62 -0.60 7.54 -6.64
N ILE A 63 0.28 7.29 -5.67
CA ILE A 63 0.11 7.54 -4.23
C ILE A 63 -0.15 9.02 -3.87
N ASN A 64 0.22 9.97 -4.74
CA ASN A 64 -0.01 11.40 -4.49
C ASN A 64 -1.43 11.85 -4.86
N CYS A 65 -2.25 10.97 -5.43
CA CYS A 65 -3.69 11.19 -5.58
C CYS A 65 -4.51 10.13 -4.83
N HIS A 66 -4.07 8.88 -4.86
CA HIS A 66 -4.77 7.74 -4.29
C HIS A 66 -4.18 7.33 -2.94
N THR A 67 -4.97 6.60 -2.16
CA THR A 67 -4.45 5.75 -1.10
C THR A 67 -4.22 4.32 -1.60
N LEU A 68 -3.27 3.63 -0.99
CA LEU A 68 -3.02 2.20 -1.13
C LEU A 68 -2.89 1.62 0.28
N LEU A 69 -3.78 0.71 0.64
CA LEU A 69 -3.91 0.21 2.02
C LEU A 69 -4.18 1.34 3.03
N GLY A 70 -4.89 2.39 2.60
CA GLY A 70 -5.26 3.53 3.45
C GLY A 70 -4.18 4.59 3.61
N GLU A 71 -2.99 4.38 3.05
CA GLU A 71 -1.87 5.31 3.09
C GLU A 71 -1.70 6.01 1.73
N GLY A 72 -1.45 7.31 1.72
CA GLY A 72 -1.28 8.11 0.50
C GLY A 72 -2.05 9.43 0.57
N ALA A 73 -2.56 9.89 -0.57
CA ALA A 73 -3.36 11.10 -0.67
C ALA A 73 -4.87 10.81 -0.72
N TYR A 74 -5.68 11.83 -0.45
CA TYR A 74 -7.13 11.70 -0.31
C TYR A 74 -7.92 12.34 -1.49
N PHE A 75 -7.25 12.47 -2.64
CA PHE A 75 -7.84 13.12 -3.81
C PHE A 75 -8.63 12.14 -4.68
N ALA A 76 -8.26 10.86 -4.67
CA ALA A 76 -8.86 9.82 -5.50
C ALA A 76 -9.09 8.54 -4.67
N PRO A 77 -9.89 7.58 -5.17
CA PRO A 77 -10.29 6.41 -4.38
C PRO A 77 -9.13 5.52 -3.92
N GLU A 78 -9.34 4.78 -2.83
CA GLU A 78 -8.45 3.71 -2.35
C GLU A 78 -8.25 2.62 -3.40
N LEU A 79 -7.00 2.21 -3.67
CA LEU A 79 -6.68 1.25 -4.73
C LEU A 79 -6.29 -0.15 -4.25
N GLY A 80 -6.05 -0.37 -2.96
CA GLY A 80 -5.64 -1.65 -2.39
C GLY A 80 -6.67 -2.77 -2.60
N ASN A 81 -7.96 -2.45 -2.75
CA ASN A 81 -9.01 -3.41 -3.09
C ASN A 81 -9.71 -3.10 -4.44
N VAL A 82 -9.13 -2.28 -5.32
CA VAL A 82 -9.74 -1.96 -6.63
C VAL A 82 -9.89 -3.19 -7.51
N TRP A 83 -8.94 -4.14 -7.41
CA TRP A 83 -9.00 -5.41 -8.10
C TRP A 83 -10.31 -6.16 -7.84
N LEU A 84 -10.71 -6.22 -6.57
CA LEU A 84 -11.98 -6.83 -6.14
C LEU A 84 -13.20 -6.02 -6.61
N ARG A 85 -13.10 -4.68 -6.65
CA ARG A 85 -14.17 -3.83 -7.19
C ARG A 85 -14.41 -4.02 -8.68
N TYR A 86 -13.38 -4.40 -9.43
CA TYR A 86 -13.49 -4.78 -10.83
C TYR A 86 -13.86 -6.25 -11.03
N GLY A 87 -14.12 -7.01 -9.94
CA GLY A 87 -14.50 -8.41 -10.02
C GLY A 87 -13.36 -9.34 -10.41
N GLY A 88 -12.10 -8.93 -10.21
CA GLY A 88 -10.92 -9.72 -10.59
C GLY A 88 -10.76 -11.03 -9.81
N ASP A 89 -11.51 -11.23 -8.72
CA ASP A 89 -11.65 -12.51 -8.03
C ASP A 89 -12.50 -13.54 -8.82
N LYS A 90 -13.29 -13.06 -9.79
CA LYS A 90 -14.22 -13.87 -10.60
C LYS A 90 -13.83 -13.89 -12.07
N ASP A 91 -13.33 -12.78 -12.59
CA ASP A 91 -12.93 -12.59 -13.98
C ASP A 91 -11.63 -11.77 -14.04
N HIS A 92 -10.51 -12.49 -14.04
CA HIS A 92 -9.17 -11.90 -14.10
C HIS A 92 -8.98 -11.05 -15.37
N ASP A 93 -9.31 -11.62 -16.54
CA ASP A 93 -9.06 -10.95 -17.82
C ASP A 93 -9.99 -9.74 -18.00
N GLY A 94 -11.23 -9.84 -17.52
CA GLY A 94 -12.16 -8.71 -17.44
C GLY A 94 -11.63 -7.57 -16.56
N ALA A 95 -11.03 -7.86 -15.41
CA ALA A 95 -10.45 -6.85 -14.53
C ALA A 95 -9.21 -6.17 -15.14
N VAL A 96 -8.34 -6.94 -15.82
CA VAL A 96 -7.19 -6.39 -16.58
C VAL A 96 -7.69 -5.47 -17.70
N MET A 97 -8.68 -5.91 -18.48
CA MET A 97 -9.30 -5.12 -19.54
C MET A 97 -9.94 -3.85 -19.01
N ALA A 98 -10.62 -3.92 -17.85
CA ALA A 98 -11.21 -2.76 -17.19
C ALA A 98 -10.14 -1.73 -16.79
N LEU A 99 -9.00 -2.18 -16.25
CA LEU A 99 -7.90 -1.28 -15.91
C LEU A 99 -7.28 -0.64 -17.16
N LYS A 100 -7.04 -1.41 -18.22
CA LYS A 100 -6.56 -0.89 -19.52
C LYS A 100 -7.50 0.19 -20.08
N GLY A 101 -8.79 -0.11 -20.12
CA GLY A 101 -9.82 0.83 -20.56
C GLY A 101 -9.86 2.09 -19.68
N TRP A 102 -9.76 1.94 -18.36
CA TRP A 102 -9.73 3.08 -17.43
C TRP A 102 -8.55 4.00 -17.69
N MET A 103 -7.33 3.45 -17.76
CA MET A 103 -6.08 4.21 -17.98
C MET A 103 -6.08 4.94 -19.33
N ALA A 104 -6.57 4.28 -20.39
CA ALA A 104 -6.69 4.88 -21.72
C ALA A 104 -7.73 6.01 -21.78
N ALA A 105 -8.78 5.93 -20.95
CA ALA A 105 -9.85 6.93 -20.92
C ALA A 105 -9.54 8.17 -20.06
N GLN A 106 -8.38 8.21 -19.40
CA GLN A 106 -7.95 9.40 -18.64
C GLN A 106 -7.14 10.37 -19.52
N PRO A 107 -7.21 11.69 -19.28
CA PRO A 107 -8.18 12.36 -18.41
C PRO A 107 -9.59 12.35 -19.01
N SER A 108 -10.61 12.34 -18.15
CA SER A 108 -12.02 12.34 -18.61
C SER A 108 -12.48 13.65 -19.26
N GLY A 109 -11.85 14.79 -18.96
CA GLY A 109 -12.22 16.11 -19.48
C GLY A 109 -13.55 16.68 -18.97
N ILE A 110 -14.27 15.96 -18.11
CA ILE A 110 -15.56 16.40 -17.57
C ILE A 110 -15.38 17.62 -16.66
N GLU A 111 -16.07 18.72 -16.97
CA GLU A 111 -16.06 19.96 -16.18
C GLU A 111 -16.49 19.70 -14.73
N GLY A 112 -15.76 20.28 -13.77
CA GLY A 112 -16.02 20.12 -12.34
C GLY A 112 -15.61 18.77 -11.73
N ARG A 113 -15.18 17.79 -12.54
CA ARG A 113 -14.72 16.48 -12.06
C ARG A 113 -13.20 16.47 -11.83
N ARG A 114 -12.75 15.83 -10.75
CA ARG A 114 -11.32 15.52 -10.52
C ARG A 114 -10.75 14.73 -11.70
N GLN A 115 -9.55 15.09 -12.15
CA GLN A 115 -8.92 14.47 -13.32
C GLN A 115 -7.73 13.62 -12.90
N MET A 116 -7.64 12.42 -13.47
CA MET A 116 -6.43 11.61 -13.48
C MET A 116 -5.65 11.93 -14.77
N PRO A 117 -4.32 12.11 -14.73
CA PRO A 117 -3.52 12.37 -15.93
C PRO A 117 -3.51 11.19 -16.92
N GLN A 118 -3.15 11.48 -18.17
CA GLN A 118 -2.71 10.45 -19.12
C GLN A 118 -1.20 10.22 -18.93
N PHE A 119 -0.82 8.99 -18.64
CA PHE A 119 0.58 8.60 -18.39
C PHE A 119 1.26 7.99 -19.62
N ASN A 120 0.49 7.66 -20.67
CA ASN A 120 0.95 6.99 -21.89
C ASN A 120 1.70 5.68 -21.59
N LEU A 121 1.16 4.89 -20.67
CA LEU A 121 1.70 3.57 -20.33
C LEU A 121 1.51 2.61 -21.50
N THR A 122 2.48 1.72 -21.67
CA THR A 122 2.36 0.58 -22.58
C THR A 122 1.38 -0.46 -22.04
N ASP A 123 0.85 -1.32 -22.91
CA ASP A 123 -0.04 -2.42 -22.49
C ASP A 123 0.61 -3.32 -21.44
N ALA A 124 1.92 -3.59 -21.58
CA ALA A 124 2.69 -4.38 -20.63
C ALA A 124 2.81 -3.69 -19.26
N GLU A 125 3.02 -2.37 -19.22
CA GLU A 125 3.06 -1.62 -17.96
C GLU A 125 1.69 -1.62 -17.25
N VAL A 126 0.59 -1.59 -18.00
CA VAL A 126 -0.76 -1.67 -17.41
C VAL A 126 -1.06 -3.09 -16.90
N GLU A 127 -0.61 -4.12 -17.60
CA GLU A 127 -0.70 -5.52 -17.13
C GLU A 127 0.13 -5.75 -15.86
N ASP A 128 1.36 -5.26 -15.82
CA ASP A 128 2.20 -5.31 -14.62
C ASP A 128 1.53 -4.56 -13.46
N LEU A 129 0.94 -3.38 -13.71
CA LEU A 129 0.18 -2.63 -12.70
C LEU A 129 -1.06 -3.39 -12.21
N ALA A 130 -1.78 -4.07 -13.10
CA ALA A 130 -2.90 -4.93 -12.71
C ALA A 130 -2.44 -6.07 -11.80
N ALA A 131 -1.35 -6.76 -12.15
CA ALA A 131 -0.76 -7.81 -11.32
C ALA A 131 -0.36 -7.29 -9.93
N PHE A 132 0.18 -6.06 -9.85
CA PHE A 132 0.49 -5.43 -8.58
C PHE A 132 -0.74 -5.14 -7.72
N LEU A 133 -1.81 -4.59 -8.31
CA LEU A 133 -3.06 -4.30 -7.60
C LEU A 133 -3.80 -5.58 -7.18
N GLU A 134 -3.74 -6.62 -8.01
CA GLU A 134 -4.22 -7.96 -7.67
C GLU A 134 -3.48 -8.51 -6.45
N TRP A 135 -2.15 -8.58 -6.51
CA TRP A 135 -1.33 -9.10 -5.41
C TRP A 135 -1.55 -8.32 -4.11
N THR A 136 -1.64 -6.99 -4.22
CA THR A 136 -1.92 -6.10 -3.09
C THR A 136 -3.27 -6.41 -2.43
N SER A 137 -4.30 -6.72 -3.21
CA SER A 137 -5.64 -7.05 -2.69
C SER A 137 -5.70 -8.34 -1.85
N ARG A 138 -4.65 -9.17 -1.91
CA ARG A 138 -4.55 -10.46 -1.20
C ARG A 138 -3.74 -10.37 0.09
N ILE A 139 -3.13 -9.22 0.39
CA ILE A 139 -2.37 -9.02 1.63
C ILE A 139 -3.33 -9.18 2.83
N ASN A 140 -2.91 -9.91 3.86
CA ASN A 140 -3.67 -9.99 5.11
C ASN A 140 -3.55 -8.68 5.90
N THR A 141 -4.50 -7.79 5.65
CA THR A 141 -4.64 -6.45 6.23
C THR A 141 -5.57 -6.41 7.45
N GLN A 142 -5.77 -7.55 8.14
CA GLN A 142 -6.63 -7.64 9.33
C GLN A 142 -8.09 -7.19 9.06
N ASN A 143 -8.65 -7.61 7.93
CA ASN A 143 -10.00 -7.25 7.46
C ASN A 143 -10.22 -5.76 7.15
N TRP A 144 -9.15 -5.00 6.94
CA TRP A 144 -9.23 -3.69 6.32
C TRP A 144 -9.22 -3.82 4.78
N PRO A 145 -10.04 -3.05 4.02
CA PRO A 145 -11.00 -2.05 4.47
C PRO A 145 -12.32 -2.65 4.95
N PRO A 146 -13.14 -1.91 5.73
CA PRO A 146 -14.39 -2.42 6.28
C PRO A 146 -15.46 -2.73 5.22
N LYS A 147 -15.35 -2.17 4.01
CA LYS A 147 -16.28 -2.38 2.90
C LYS A 147 -15.54 -2.42 1.56
N LEU A 148 -16.19 -3.00 0.56
CA LEU A 148 -15.68 -3.07 -0.80
C LEU A 148 -15.43 -1.68 -1.44
N SER A 149 -16.07 -0.62 -0.94
CA SER A 149 -15.86 0.76 -1.45
C SER A 149 -14.44 1.29 -1.30
N GLY A 150 -13.61 0.65 -0.47
CA GLY A 150 -12.39 1.27 0.07
C GLY A 150 -12.70 2.02 1.35
#